data_AF-A0A7X9HRW8-F1
#
_entry.id   AF-A0A7X9HRW8-F1
#
_cell.length_a   1.000
_cell.length_b   1.000
_cell.length_c   1.000
_cell.angle_alpha   90.00
_cell.angle_beta   90.00
_cell.angle_gamma   90.00
#
_symmetry.space_group_name_H-M   'P 1'
#
loop_
_entity.id
_entity.type
_entity.pdbx_description
1 polymer ?
#
loop_
_entity_poly.entity_id
_entity_poly.type
_entity_poly.pdbx_seq_one_letter_code
_entity_poly.pdbx_strand_id
1 'polypeptide(L)'
;MKKFLIALLPFLFYACASLPRFSSEKQIPPTEKKYFDRENLSNYNNYPVLESVEGIASYYADKYHGRITYNGEVYDMNGISAAHQTYPMETIIRVTNLSNNKSIILRINDRMPYWKDRIIDLSLGTARELDFVEKGLTKVRIDVLKWGEGKK
;
A
#
# COMPACT_ATOMS: atom_id res chain seq x y z
N MET A 1 -38.31 -76.80 -6.73
CA MET A 1 -38.74 -76.05 -7.93
C MET A 1 -39.72 -74.95 -7.50
N LYS A 2 -39.59 -73.76 -8.10
CA LYS A 2 -40.35 -72.50 -7.91
C LYS A 2 -39.96 -71.66 -6.68
N LYS A 3 -39.12 -70.65 -6.95
CA LYS A 3 -38.78 -69.53 -6.05
C LYS A 3 -39.80 -68.39 -6.25
N PHE A 4 -39.97 -67.64 -5.17
CA PHE A 4 -40.98 -66.62 -4.92
C PHE A 4 -40.89 -65.37 -5.81
N LEU A 5 -42.04 -64.71 -5.83
CA LEU A 5 -42.53 -63.59 -6.61
C LEU A 5 -42.08 -62.23 -6.01
N ILE A 6 -41.62 -61.32 -6.90
CA ILE A 6 -41.76 -59.85 -6.94
C ILE A 6 -41.48 -59.03 -5.66
N ALA A 7 -40.53 -58.09 -5.75
CA ALA A 7 -40.82 -56.65 -5.68
C ALA A 7 -39.59 -55.79 -6.05
N LEU A 8 -39.86 -54.83 -6.90
CA LEU A 8 -38.97 -53.84 -7.50
C LEU A 8 -38.81 -52.67 -6.51
N LEU A 9 -37.59 -52.30 -6.15
CA LEU A 9 -37.31 -51.00 -5.52
C LEU A 9 -36.01 -50.46 -6.14
N PRO A 10 -36.06 -49.36 -6.91
CA PRO A 10 -34.86 -48.79 -7.49
C PRO A 10 -34.09 -48.08 -6.37
N PHE A 11 -33.01 -48.70 -5.89
CA PHE A 11 -32.08 -48.02 -5.02
C PHE A 11 -31.29 -47.01 -5.86
N LEU A 12 -31.87 -45.81 -5.97
CA LEU A 12 -31.20 -44.58 -6.38
C LEU A 12 -30.09 -44.28 -5.37
N PHE A 13 -28.94 -44.95 -5.50
CA PHE A 13 -27.70 -44.40 -4.95
C PHE A 13 -27.27 -43.25 -5.87
N TYR A 14 -27.86 -42.10 -5.55
CA TYR A 14 -27.37 -40.80 -5.91
C TYR A 14 -25.84 -40.77 -5.76
N ALA A 15 -25.16 -40.57 -6.88
CA ALA A 15 -23.76 -40.19 -6.88
C ALA A 15 -23.63 -38.87 -6.09
N CYS A 16 -23.11 -38.93 -4.87
CA CYS A 16 -22.42 -37.77 -4.32
C CYS A 16 -21.06 -37.69 -5.01
N ALA A 17 -21.05 -37.21 -6.25
CA ALA A 17 -19.85 -36.60 -6.78
C ALA A 17 -19.61 -35.35 -5.92
N SER A 18 -18.52 -35.34 -5.16
CA SER A 18 -17.95 -34.10 -4.64
C SER A 18 -17.56 -33.26 -5.85
N LEU A 19 -18.51 -32.44 -6.32
CA LEU A 19 -18.19 -31.33 -7.20
C LEU A 19 -17.10 -30.54 -6.49
N PRO A 20 -15.95 -30.24 -7.13
CA PRO A 20 -15.12 -29.18 -6.62
C PRO A 20 -16.06 -27.98 -6.51
N ARG A 21 -16.19 -27.42 -5.30
CA ARG A 21 -16.70 -26.05 -5.17
C ARG A 21 -15.69 -25.20 -5.91
N PHE A 22 -15.88 -25.05 -7.21
CA PHE A 22 -15.44 -23.88 -7.92
C PHE A 22 -16.28 -22.77 -7.29
N SER A 23 -15.79 -22.25 -6.15
CA SER A 23 -16.01 -20.86 -5.87
C SER A 23 -15.54 -20.18 -7.14
N SER A 24 -16.48 -19.76 -7.98
CA SER A 24 -16.21 -18.63 -8.84
C SER A 24 -15.98 -17.48 -7.87
N GLU A 25 -14.79 -17.46 -7.27
CA GLU A 25 -14.05 -16.23 -7.16
C GLU A 25 -14.06 -15.75 -8.59
N LYS A 26 -14.99 -14.84 -8.86
CA LYS A 26 -15.06 -14.11 -10.09
C LYS A 26 -13.61 -13.72 -10.31
N GLN A 27 -12.93 -14.34 -11.27
CA GLN A 27 -11.65 -13.88 -11.73
C GLN A 27 -12.01 -12.53 -12.30
N ILE A 28 -11.98 -11.52 -11.44
CA ILE A 28 -11.92 -10.14 -11.85
C ILE A 28 -10.70 -10.19 -12.77
N PRO A 29 -10.87 -10.06 -14.10
CA PRO A 29 -9.73 -10.02 -15.00
C PRO A 29 -8.77 -9.01 -14.38
N PRO A 30 -7.47 -9.32 -14.18
CA PRO A 30 -6.56 -8.50 -13.39
C PRO A 30 -6.70 -7.07 -13.87
N THR A 31 -7.56 -6.33 -13.19
CA THR A 31 -7.89 -4.97 -13.52
C THR A 31 -6.77 -4.30 -12.82
N GLU A 32 -5.66 -4.18 -13.55
CA GLU A 32 -4.73 -3.08 -13.42
C GLU A 32 -4.61 -2.67 -11.95
N LYS A 33 -4.06 -3.56 -11.10
CA LYS A 33 -3.55 -3.12 -9.80
C LYS A 33 -2.49 -2.11 -10.18
N LYS A 34 -2.88 -0.84 -10.18
CA LYS A 34 -2.12 0.29 -10.67
C LYS A 34 -0.98 0.48 -9.68
N TYR A 35 0.04 -0.37 -9.78
CA TYR A 35 1.30 -0.14 -9.09
C TYR A 35 1.67 1.29 -9.43
N PHE A 36 1.85 2.09 -8.39
CA PHE A 36 2.14 3.50 -8.57
C PHE A 36 3.31 3.64 -9.53
N ASP A 37 3.05 4.28 -10.66
CA ASP A 37 3.99 4.37 -11.75
C ASP A 37 5.12 5.32 -11.37
N ARG A 38 6.17 4.72 -10.80
CA ARG A 38 7.37 5.44 -10.35
C ARG A 38 8.10 6.10 -11.52
N GLU A 39 7.93 5.63 -12.76
CA GLU A 39 8.62 6.18 -13.93
C GLU A 39 8.10 7.58 -14.29
N ASN A 40 6.87 7.91 -13.89
CA ASN A 40 6.25 9.20 -14.18
C ASN A 40 6.26 10.20 -13.00
N LEU A 41 6.99 9.90 -11.91
CA LEU A 41 7.10 10.80 -10.77
C LEU A 41 7.78 12.14 -11.11
N SER A 42 8.66 12.14 -12.10
CA SER A 42 9.36 13.34 -12.60
C SER A 42 8.40 14.37 -13.20
N ASN A 43 7.23 13.95 -13.70
CA ASN A 43 6.22 14.87 -14.25
C ASN A 43 5.68 15.85 -13.20
N TYR A 44 5.76 15.49 -11.92
CA TYR A 44 5.32 16.35 -10.82
C TYR A 44 6.33 17.44 -10.46
N ASN A 45 7.53 17.46 -11.07
CA ASN A 45 8.53 18.49 -10.78
C ASN A 45 8.00 19.92 -10.99
N ASN A 46 7.15 20.11 -12.01
CA ASN A 46 6.60 21.41 -12.40
C ASN A 46 5.17 21.64 -11.89
N TYR A 47 4.61 20.73 -11.08
CA TYR A 47 3.28 20.93 -10.50
C TYR A 47 3.33 22.05 -9.46
N PRO A 48 2.26 22.87 -9.35
CA PRO A 48 2.18 23.90 -8.32
C PRO A 48 2.17 23.26 -6.92
N VAL A 49 2.79 23.95 -5.97
CA VAL A 49 2.70 23.57 -4.56
C VAL A 49 1.35 24.02 -4.02
N LEU A 50 0.51 23.08 -3.62
CA LEU A 50 -0.83 23.32 -3.09
C LEU A 50 -0.80 23.62 -1.58
N GLU A 51 0.14 23.00 -0.88
CA GLU A 51 0.38 23.17 0.54
C GLU A 51 1.86 22.90 0.83
N SER A 52 2.46 23.63 1.77
CA SER A 52 3.83 23.43 2.21
C SER A 52 3.91 23.43 3.73
N VAL A 53 4.44 22.35 4.31
CA VAL A 53 4.54 22.17 5.77
C VAL A 53 5.94 21.70 6.14
N GLU A 54 6.53 22.31 7.16
CA GLU A 54 7.80 21.85 7.74
C GLU A 54 7.58 21.12 9.06
N GLY A 55 8.42 20.12 9.33
CA GLY A 55 8.37 19.36 10.56
C GLY A 55 9.40 18.26 10.61
N ILE A 56 9.27 17.36 11.58
CA ILE A 56 10.19 16.25 11.76
C ILE A 56 9.70 15.04 10.96
N ALA A 57 10.63 14.43 10.23
CA ALA A 57 10.46 13.11 9.63
C ALA A 57 11.20 12.05 10.43
N SER A 58 10.69 10.81 10.42
CA SER A 58 11.46 9.60 10.74
C SER A 58 11.35 8.57 9.63
N TYR A 59 11.82 7.34 9.88
CA TYR A 59 11.50 6.18 9.04
C TYR A 59 11.04 4.99 9.88
N TYR A 60 10.18 4.15 9.33
CA TYR A 60 9.57 3.04 10.08
C TYR A 60 10.55 1.88 10.31
N ALA A 61 10.43 1.25 11.48
CA ALA A 61 11.22 0.10 11.87
C ALA A 61 10.99 -1.14 10.99
N ASP A 62 12.04 -1.96 10.84
CA ASP A 62 12.08 -3.14 9.98
C ASP A 62 10.99 -4.19 10.29
N LYS A 63 10.46 -4.20 11.53
CA LYS A 63 9.36 -5.09 11.94
C LYS A 63 8.08 -4.94 11.11
N TYR A 64 7.93 -3.83 10.40
CA TYR A 64 6.80 -3.59 9.50
C TYR A 64 6.99 -4.20 8.12
N HIS A 65 8.22 -4.56 7.72
CA HIS A 65 8.49 -5.14 6.40
C HIS A 65 7.61 -6.36 6.12
N GLY A 66 7.04 -6.42 4.91
CA GLY A 66 6.13 -7.48 4.47
C GLY A 66 4.69 -7.35 4.98
N ARG A 67 4.37 -6.36 5.82
CA ARG A 67 2.98 -6.08 6.25
C ARG A 67 2.22 -5.31 5.20
N ILE A 68 0.89 -5.37 5.28
CA ILE A 68 0.01 -4.61 4.41
C ILE A 68 -0.11 -3.17 4.92
N THR A 69 0.14 -2.19 4.04
CA THR A 69 -0.07 -0.77 4.28
C THR A 69 -1.57 -0.44 4.25
N TYR A 70 -1.95 0.77 4.68
CA TYR A 70 -3.33 1.21 4.65
C TYR A 70 -3.98 1.15 3.26
N ASN A 71 -3.23 1.39 2.18
CA ASN A 71 -3.75 1.31 0.82
C ASN A 71 -3.73 -0.12 0.21
N GLY A 72 -3.36 -1.15 0.98
CA GLY A 72 -3.38 -2.54 0.56
C GLY A 72 -2.12 -3.04 -0.15
N GLU A 73 -1.06 -2.23 -0.18
CA GLU A 73 0.26 -2.61 -0.71
C GLU A 73 1.08 -3.38 0.34
N VAL A 74 2.00 -4.23 -0.10
CA VAL A 74 2.98 -4.83 0.81
C VAL A 74 4.09 -3.80 1.06
N TYR A 75 4.34 -3.48 2.33
CA TYR A 75 5.40 -2.56 2.71
C TYR A 75 6.78 -3.20 2.48
N ASP A 76 7.52 -2.60 1.56
CA ASP A 76 8.95 -2.86 1.37
C ASP A 76 9.77 -1.77 2.07
N MET A 77 10.53 -2.14 3.11
CA MET A 77 11.37 -1.20 3.84
C MET A 77 12.45 -0.58 2.97
N ASN A 78 12.95 -1.31 1.97
CA ASN A 78 13.98 -0.83 1.05
C ASN A 78 13.37 -0.08 -0.15
N GLY A 79 12.05 -0.12 -0.31
CA GLY A 79 11.32 0.60 -1.36
C GLY A 79 11.18 2.09 -1.06
N ILE A 80 10.48 2.81 -1.94
CA ILE A 80 10.16 4.24 -1.77
C ILE A 80 8.70 4.37 -1.36
N SER A 81 8.43 4.78 -0.13
CA SER A 81 7.06 4.98 0.39
C SER A 81 7.03 5.93 1.58
N ALA A 82 5.82 6.42 1.88
CA ALA A 82 5.57 7.33 2.99
C ALA A 82 4.19 7.09 3.59
N ALA A 83 4.07 7.31 4.89
CA ALA A 83 2.80 7.41 5.58
C ALA A 83 2.63 8.79 6.17
N HIS A 84 1.38 9.24 6.15
CA HIS A 84 0.96 10.49 6.75
C HIS A 84 -0.33 10.28 7.53
N GLN A 85 -0.50 11.01 8.64
CA GLN A 85 -1.60 10.80 9.57
C GLN A 85 -2.97 11.15 8.95
N THR A 86 -3.04 12.22 8.15
CA THR A 86 -4.33 12.83 7.72
C THR A 86 -4.44 13.11 6.22
N TYR A 87 -3.36 12.94 5.45
CA TYR A 87 -3.41 13.25 4.01
C TYR A 87 -4.18 12.14 3.31
N PRO A 88 -5.05 12.46 2.34
CA PRO A 88 -5.73 11.46 1.53
C PRO A 88 -4.74 10.43 0.97
N MET A 89 -5.13 9.16 0.91
CA MET A 89 -4.31 8.17 0.21
C MET A 89 -4.14 8.58 -1.25
N GLU A 90 -3.01 8.18 -1.82
CA GLU A 90 -2.58 8.55 -3.17
C GLU A 90 -2.16 10.03 -3.35
N THR A 91 -2.02 10.79 -2.26
CA THR A 91 -1.46 12.16 -2.31
C THR A 91 -0.01 12.12 -2.78
N ILE A 92 0.33 12.98 -3.74
CA ILE A 92 1.68 13.13 -4.28
C ILE A 92 2.35 14.31 -3.60
N ILE A 93 3.52 14.05 -3.01
CA ILE A 93 4.29 15.02 -2.26
C ILE A 93 5.74 15.05 -2.72
N ARG A 94 6.38 16.21 -2.60
CA ARG A 94 7.83 16.34 -2.55
C ARG A 94 8.26 16.44 -1.10
N VAL A 95 9.17 15.57 -0.68
CA VAL A 95 9.82 15.66 0.64
C VAL A 95 11.22 16.18 0.43
N THR A 96 11.57 17.27 1.11
CA THR A 96 12.92 17.87 1.07
C THR A 96 13.54 17.78 2.45
N ASN A 97 14.71 17.15 2.57
CA ASN A 97 15.51 17.20 3.79
C ASN A 97 16.21 18.55 3.90
N LEU A 98 15.83 19.36 4.89
CA LEU A 98 16.31 20.73 5.03
C LEU A 98 17.77 20.82 5.47
N SER A 99 18.37 19.71 5.94
CA SER A 99 19.78 19.69 6.34
C SER A 99 20.76 19.55 5.17
N ASN A 100 20.31 19.05 4.02
CA ASN A 100 21.17 18.80 2.84
C ASN A 100 20.52 19.16 1.50
N ASN A 101 19.29 19.68 1.50
CA ASN A 101 18.49 20.03 0.32
C ASN A 101 18.19 18.87 -0.64
N LYS A 102 18.48 17.62 -0.27
CA LYS A 102 18.04 16.46 -1.06
C LYS A 102 16.53 16.38 -1.01
N SER A 103 15.90 16.02 -2.13
CA SER A 103 14.45 15.88 -2.22
C SER A 103 14.05 14.69 -3.06
N ILE A 104 12.85 14.17 -2.78
CA ILE A 104 12.25 13.06 -3.51
C ILE A 104 10.75 13.28 -3.62
N ILE A 105 10.19 12.99 -4.79
CA ILE A 105 8.74 12.98 -5.01
C ILE A 105 8.24 11.54 -4.83
N LEU A 106 7.19 11.37 -4.04
CA LEU A 106 6.59 10.09 -3.75
C LEU A 106 5.12 10.25 -3.37
N ARG A 107 4.48 9.12 -3.13
CA ARG A 107 3.07 9.03 -2.80
C ARG A 107 2.88 8.59 -1.35
N ILE A 108 1.84 9.11 -0.71
CA ILE A 108 1.35 8.59 0.57
C ILE A 108 0.55 7.31 0.32
N ASN A 109 1.01 6.18 0.86
CA ASN A 109 0.38 4.87 0.71
C ASN A 109 0.03 4.21 2.05
N ASP A 110 0.37 4.83 3.18
CA ASP A 110 0.12 4.25 4.50
C ASP A 110 -0.33 5.29 5.55
N ARG A 111 -0.67 4.83 6.77
CA ARG A 111 -1.13 5.64 7.91
C ARG A 111 -0.24 5.52 9.14
N MET A 112 0.61 6.54 9.32
CA MET A 112 1.49 6.85 10.47
C MET A 112 2.00 8.30 10.26
N PRO A 113 2.75 8.96 11.16
CA PRO A 113 3.17 8.61 12.52
C PRO A 113 2.04 8.68 13.56
N TYR A 114 2.20 7.94 14.67
CA TYR A 114 1.35 8.06 15.86
C TYR A 114 1.95 9.00 16.93
N TRP A 115 3.13 9.56 16.67
CA TRP A 115 3.85 10.44 17.59
C TRP A 115 3.65 11.89 17.18
N LYS A 116 3.20 12.72 18.13
CA LYS A 116 2.71 14.09 17.86
C LYS A 116 3.75 15.03 17.24
N ASP A 117 5.03 14.74 17.42
CA ASP A 117 6.11 15.66 17.01
C ASP A 117 6.64 15.36 15.59
N ARG A 118 6.11 14.32 14.94
CA ARG A 118 6.51 13.93 13.58
C ARG A 118 5.35 14.16 12.62
N ILE A 119 5.67 14.76 11.47
CA ILE A 119 4.66 15.05 10.45
C ILE A 119 4.59 13.93 9.40
N ILE A 120 5.66 13.16 9.24
CA ILE A 120 5.75 12.09 8.25
C ILE A 120 6.73 11.04 8.74
N ASP A 121 6.45 9.79 8.40
CA ASP A 121 7.45 8.75 8.52
C ASP A 121 7.66 8.17 7.11
N LEU A 122 8.90 7.78 6.79
CA LEU A 122 9.31 7.34 5.46
C LEU A 122 9.73 5.87 5.49
N SER A 123 9.84 5.20 4.35
CA SER A 123 10.56 3.92 4.30
C SER A 123 12.05 4.14 4.55
N LEU A 124 12.76 3.08 4.95
CA LEU A 124 14.22 3.12 5.06
C LEU A 124 14.87 3.46 3.70
N GLY A 125 14.32 2.95 2.59
CA GLY A 125 14.75 3.31 1.24
C GLY A 125 14.65 4.81 0.96
N THR A 126 13.51 5.45 1.26
CA THR A 126 13.36 6.90 1.11
C THR A 126 14.28 7.68 2.05
N ALA A 127 14.51 7.18 3.27
CA ALA A 127 15.45 7.80 4.20
C ALA A 127 16.92 7.73 3.73
N ARG A 128 17.30 6.68 2.98
CA ARG A 128 18.61 6.59 2.31
C ARG A 128 18.73 7.63 1.20
N GLU A 129 17.72 7.77 0.35
CA GLU A 129 17.70 8.78 -0.73
C GLU A 129 17.83 10.21 -0.18
N LEU A 130 17.16 10.48 0.95
CA LEU A 130 17.22 11.77 1.64
C LEU A 130 18.43 11.92 2.59
N ASP A 131 19.23 10.86 2.76
CA ASP A 131 20.48 10.85 3.50
C ASP A 131 20.32 11.30 4.96
N PHE A 132 19.44 10.59 5.69
CA PHE A 132 19.26 10.80 7.13
C PHE A 132 19.16 9.51 7.96
N VAL A 133 19.45 8.34 7.39
CA VAL A 133 19.37 7.05 8.11
C VAL A 133 20.15 7.08 9.42
N GLU A 134 21.42 7.50 9.38
CA GLU A 134 22.29 7.58 10.58
C GLU A 134 21.74 8.52 11.67
N LYS A 135 20.96 9.54 11.28
CA LYS A 135 20.37 10.49 12.22
C LYS A 135 19.08 9.95 12.85
N GLY A 136 18.39 9.01 12.18
CA GLY A 136 17.06 8.51 12.55
C GLY A 136 15.92 9.52 12.32
N LEU A 137 16.17 10.79 12.61
CA LEU A 137 15.25 11.91 12.48
C LEU A 137 15.88 13.04 11.68
N THR A 138 15.07 13.79 10.93
CA THR A 138 15.52 15.03 10.29
C THR A 138 14.38 16.03 10.13
N LYS A 139 14.71 17.32 10.02
CA LYS A 139 13.73 18.34 9.64
C LYS A 139 13.51 18.27 8.13
N VAL A 140 12.25 18.16 7.72
CA VAL A 140 11.85 18.13 6.32
C VAL A 140 10.84 19.23 6.02
N ARG A 141 10.72 19.56 4.73
CA ARG A 141 9.56 20.23 4.15
C ARG A 141 8.80 19.26 3.28
N ILE A 142 7.48 19.23 3.43
CA ILE A 142 6.55 18.50 2.58
C ILE A 142 5.82 19.50 1.72
N ASP A 143 6.01 19.42 0.40
CA ASP A 143 5.21 20.17 -0.57
C ASP A 143 4.18 19.23 -1.19
N VAL A 144 2.90 19.53 -1.04
CA VAL A 144 1.82 18.77 -1.70
C VAL A 144 1.69 19.24 -3.14
N LEU A 145 1.91 18.32 -4.08
CA LEU A 145 1.86 18.59 -5.52
C LEU A 145 0.53 18.19 -6.13
N LYS A 146 -0.13 17.18 -5.56
CA LYS A 146 -1.47 16.73 -5.94
C LYS A 146 -2.14 16.03 -4.76
N TRP A 147 -3.32 16.48 -4.39
CA TRP A 147 -4.16 15.77 -3.41
C TRP A 147 -4.63 14.44 -3.97
N GLY A 148 -4.53 13.40 -3.15
CA GLY A 148 -5.06 12.08 -3.47
C GLY A 148 -6.58 12.01 -3.30
N GLU A 149 -7.19 11.03 -3.95
CA GLU A 149 -8.63 10.77 -3.89
C GLU A 149 -8.99 9.58 -2.98
N GLY A 150 -7.97 8.90 -2.43
CA GLY A 150 -8.19 7.76 -1.57
C GLY A 150 -8.63 8.17 -0.16
N LYS A 151 -9.23 7.21 0.56
CA LYS A 151 -9.82 7.45 1.90
C LYS A 151 -8.80 8.06 2.85
N LYS A 152 -9.25 9.02 3.65
CA LYS A 152 -8.51 9.50 4.83
C LYS A 152 -8.42 8.40 5.87
#